data_AF-A0A7C6KCP4-F1
#
_entry.id   AF-A0A7C6KCP4-F1
#
_cell.length_a   1.000
_cell.length_b   1.000
_cell.length_c   1.000
_cell.angle_alpha   90.00
_cell.angle_beta   90.00
_cell.angle_gamma   90.00
#
_symmetry.space_group_name_H-M   'P 1'
#
loop_
_entity.id
_entity.type
_entity.pdbx_description
1 polymer ?
#
loop_
_entity_poly.entity_id
_entity_poly.type
_entity_poly.pdbx_seq_one_letter_code
_entity_poly.pdbx_strand_id
1 'polypeptide(L)'
;AQTLANPEAWANYDNWQEGSLNKTILHGLAGIIQAKVGDGNALVGAAAGALNEALLPEMEKFLDAQNITDPEARKGYLQLGSAMLGAGLGAVADGTSGAALGGTVAYNATTYNYLSHPENKERAEARKNCTDNNSACQRADELDAIDKQRDTEFHAACDGELRSSAGCADATRLMLGSLTTYFSEQDGKVYLPDDFLKTAHQDELQSYVDLLKNAHEKTLQNGTDSQSPDLYNSDLYGIVDPNKTDLYAIVKIGNQWSVVGKTDKVFTDAAGVNGIRNTTDYAPGLLGYHINKEEEKQGLGKSGIYTLFYNPTEGILSDGLETFRDKLSFLFGPSDVAKKLSGVLDTIQQDGKSVNWVAHSQGGAIFASAVDYHGGTLSSNSVAFHAGANNQLVTDFILKKAGMNLNDNREYKENYWNSPYDAVPNIIGLNTMNPIKWVGSILFLPTLFMGPDKSQHTLPPKSNP
;
A
#
# COMPACT_ATOMS: atom_id res chain seq x y z
N ALA A 1 26.73 -27.66 -9.00
CA ALA A 1 27.52 -26.77 -8.12
C ALA A 1 28.13 -25.60 -8.91
N GLN A 2 27.31 -24.87 -9.68
CA GLN A 2 27.74 -23.68 -10.43
C GLN A 2 26.52 -22.75 -10.55
N THR A 3 26.26 -21.90 -9.54
CA THR A 3 25.29 -20.76 -9.63
C THR A 3 25.23 -19.88 -8.36
N LEU A 4 26.26 -19.79 -7.52
CA LEU A 4 26.14 -19.04 -6.25
C LEU A 4 27.05 -17.79 -6.12
N ALA A 5 27.79 -17.44 -7.17
CA ALA A 5 28.71 -16.29 -7.20
C ALA A 5 28.20 -15.09 -8.02
N ASN A 6 26.89 -14.91 -8.15
CA ASN A 6 26.31 -13.77 -8.85
C ASN A 6 25.24 -13.13 -7.95
N PRO A 7 25.27 -11.80 -7.68
CA PRO A 7 24.16 -11.08 -7.05
C PRO A 7 22.79 -11.36 -7.69
N GLU A 8 22.75 -11.70 -8.98
CA GLU A 8 21.54 -12.13 -9.69
C GLU A 8 21.00 -13.50 -9.25
N ALA A 9 21.82 -14.35 -8.62
CA ALA A 9 21.40 -15.64 -8.07
C ALA A 9 20.63 -15.51 -6.74
N TRP A 10 20.87 -14.43 -5.98
CA TRP A 10 20.08 -14.09 -4.79
C TRP A 10 18.70 -13.55 -5.17
N ALA A 11 18.63 -12.82 -6.29
CA ALA A 11 17.39 -12.27 -6.85
C ALA A 11 16.52 -13.29 -7.61
N ASN A 12 16.97 -14.53 -7.78
CA ASN A 12 16.22 -15.57 -8.46
C ASN A 12 15.26 -16.27 -7.48
N TYR A 13 13.95 -16.04 -7.67
CA TYR A 13 12.85 -16.61 -6.90
C TYR A 13 12.92 -18.15 -6.76
N ASP A 14 13.43 -18.85 -7.77
CA ASP A 14 13.55 -20.32 -7.75
C ASP A 14 14.53 -20.82 -6.67
N ASN A 15 15.49 -19.99 -6.25
CA ASN A 15 16.48 -20.33 -5.23
C ASN A 15 15.95 -20.16 -3.79
N TRP A 16 14.75 -19.60 -3.61
CA TRP A 16 14.12 -19.28 -2.31
C TRP A 16 12.79 -20.00 -2.08
N GLN A 17 12.43 -20.93 -2.96
CA GLN A 17 11.23 -21.77 -2.80
C GLN A 17 11.23 -22.55 -1.47
N GLU A 18 10.06 -23.02 -1.06
CA GLU A 18 9.91 -23.92 0.08
C GLU A 18 10.79 -25.17 -0.11
N GLY A 19 11.58 -25.51 0.92
CA GLY A 19 12.57 -26.61 0.86
C GLY A 19 13.86 -26.30 0.10
N SER A 20 14.06 -25.06 -0.39
CA SER A 20 15.32 -24.64 -1.00
C SER A 20 16.47 -24.61 0.02
N LEU A 21 17.69 -24.77 -0.50
CA LEU A 21 18.91 -24.72 0.31
C LEU A 21 19.09 -23.36 1.00
N ASN A 22 18.80 -22.26 0.29
CA ASN A 22 18.96 -20.91 0.83
C ASN A 22 18.03 -20.64 2.03
N LYS A 23 16.76 -21.05 1.91
CA LYS A 23 15.77 -20.92 3.00
C LYS A 23 16.12 -21.81 4.20
N THR A 24 16.59 -23.03 3.94
CA THR A 24 17.02 -23.97 4.98
C THR A 24 18.21 -23.41 5.78
N ILE A 25 19.17 -22.79 5.10
CA ILE A 25 20.32 -22.16 5.74
C ILE A 25 19.89 -20.95 6.57
N LEU A 26 19.02 -20.10 6.04
CA LEU A 26 18.53 -18.92 6.76
C LEU A 26 17.80 -19.31 8.05
N HIS A 27 16.88 -20.28 7.97
CA HIS A 27 16.16 -20.81 9.13
C HIS A 27 17.10 -21.41 10.18
N GLY A 28 18.15 -22.13 9.74
CA GLY A 28 19.11 -22.71 10.67
C GLY A 28 19.98 -21.64 11.37
N LEU A 29 20.36 -20.57 10.68
CA LEU A 29 21.05 -19.42 11.28
C LEU A 29 20.15 -18.71 12.30
N ALA A 30 18.86 -18.50 11.98
CA ALA A 30 17.88 -17.95 12.92
C ALA A 30 17.73 -18.84 14.17
N GLY A 31 17.68 -20.17 13.99
CA GLY A 31 17.63 -21.12 15.10
C GLY A 31 18.85 -21.08 16.03
N ILE A 32 20.05 -20.89 15.47
CA ILE A 32 21.31 -20.73 16.24
C ILE A 32 21.28 -19.45 17.08
N ILE A 33 20.82 -18.35 16.48
CA ILE A 33 20.66 -17.07 17.17
C ILE A 33 19.63 -17.21 18.30
N GLN A 34 18.46 -17.77 18.02
CA GLN A 34 17.40 -17.96 19.01
C GLN A 34 17.83 -18.86 20.17
N ALA A 35 18.53 -19.97 19.90
CA ALA A 35 19.01 -20.87 20.95
C ALA A 35 19.99 -20.21 21.92
N LYS A 36 20.89 -19.35 21.40
CA LYS A 36 21.86 -18.63 22.24
C LYS A 36 21.28 -17.42 22.96
N VAL A 37 20.25 -16.80 22.38
CA VAL A 37 19.48 -15.73 23.02
C VAL A 37 18.55 -16.29 24.11
N GLY A 38 18.00 -17.49 23.92
CA GLY A 38 17.09 -18.15 24.86
C GLY A 38 17.74 -18.80 26.09
N ASP A 39 19.07 -18.97 26.14
CA ASP A 39 19.80 -19.69 27.20
C ASP A 39 19.92 -18.93 28.55
N GLY A 40 19.27 -17.77 28.68
CA GLY A 40 18.90 -17.14 29.96
C GLY A 40 20.02 -16.60 30.87
N ASN A 41 21.31 -16.87 30.61
CA ASN A 41 22.39 -16.57 31.57
C ASN A 41 23.59 -15.77 31.02
N ALA A 42 23.60 -15.37 29.75
CA ALA A 42 24.75 -14.67 29.16
C ALA A 42 24.44 -13.33 28.48
N LEU A 43 23.17 -12.92 28.33
CA LEU A 43 22.81 -12.08 27.18
C LEU A 43 22.13 -10.74 27.42
N VAL A 44 22.01 -10.28 28.66
CA VAL A 44 21.32 -9.01 28.94
C VAL A 44 22.29 -7.81 29.01
N GLY A 45 23.62 -8.03 28.90
CA GLY A 45 24.62 -6.96 29.08
C GLY A 45 25.77 -6.90 28.06
N ALA A 46 25.82 -7.78 27.06
CA ALA A 46 26.88 -7.76 26.05
C ALA A 46 26.50 -6.85 24.87
N ALA A 47 27.39 -5.93 24.49
CA ALA A 47 27.21 -5.12 23.29
C ALA A 47 27.06 -6.02 22.05
N ALA A 48 26.19 -5.63 21.10
CA ALA A 48 25.86 -6.43 19.90
C ALA A 48 27.11 -6.95 19.15
N GLY A 49 28.21 -6.20 19.14
CA GLY A 49 29.49 -6.64 18.57
C GLY A 49 30.13 -7.84 19.29
N ALA A 50 30.09 -7.91 20.63
CA ALA A 50 30.66 -9.03 21.40
C ALA A 50 29.82 -10.31 21.24
N LEU A 51 28.51 -10.12 21.04
CA LEU A 51 27.55 -11.18 20.79
C LEU A 51 27.66 -11.74 19.39
N ASN A 52 27.83 -10.87 18.40
CA ASN A 52 28.13 -11.28 17.04
C ASN A 52 29.42 -12.09 16.98
N GLU A 53 30.47 -11.62 17.66
CA GLU A 53 31.75 -12.33 17.75
C GLU A 53 31.63 -13.73 18.37
N ALA A 54 30.76 -13.90 19.38
CA ALA A 54 30.52 -15.20 20.02
C ALA A 54 29.68 -16.16 19.18
N LEU A 55 28.81 -15.63 18.30
CA LEU A 55 27.91 -16.40 17.46
C LEU A 55 28.50 -16.75 16.09
N LEU A 56 29.42 -15.92 15.58
CA LEU A 56 30.10 -16.15 14.31
C LEU A 56 30.66 -17.59 14.21
N PRO A 57 31.38 -18.15 15.20
CA PRO A 57 31.87 -19.52 15.13
C PRO A 57 30.78 -20.60 15.01
N GLU A 58 29.60 -20.41 15.62
CA GLU A 58 28.50 -21.37 15.55
C GLU A 58 27.75 -21.27 14.21
N MET A 59 27.56 -20.05 13.71
CA MET A 59 27.03 -19.82 12.36
C MET A 59 27.98 -20.39 11.30
N GLU A 60 29.28 -20.22 11.48
CA GLU A 60 30.31 -20.80 10.63
C GLU A 60 30.29 -22.33 10.61
N LYS A 61 30.24 -22.99 11.79
CA LYS A 61 30.10 -24.45 11.88
C LYS A 61 28.82 -24.95 11.21
N PHE A 62 27.74 -24.20 11.33
CA PHE A 62 26.48 -24.56 10.69
C PHE A 62 26.59 -24.47 9.16
N LEU A 63 27.20 -23.41 8.62
CA LEU A 63 27.47 -23.29 7.19
C LEU A 63 28.38 -24.41 6.69
N ASP A 64 29.37 -24.81 7.49
CA ASP A 64 30.23 -25.96 7.18
C ASP A 64 29.41 -27.27 7.14
N ALA A 65 28.49 -27.47 8.09
CA ALA A 65 27.59 -28.63 8.13
C ALA A 65 26.60 -28.67 6.94
N GLN A 66 26.28 -27.51 6.35
CA GLN A 66 25.48 -27.39 5.13
C GLN A 66 26.33 -27.44 3.84
N ASN A 67 27.63 -27.77 3.93
CA ASN A 67 28.58 -27.80 2.81
C ASN A 67 28.70 -26.47 2.04
N ILE A 68 28.52 -25.33 2.72
CA ILE A 68 28.64 -24.00 2.13
C ILE A 68 30.10 -23.58 2.12
N THR A 69 30.77 -23.94 1.02
CA THR A 69 32.21 -23.76 0.82
C THR A 69 32.56 -22.54 -0.01
N ASP A 70 31.58 -21.93 -0.69
CA ASP A 70 31.79 -20.71 -1.47
C ASP A 70 32.01 -19.49 -0.55
N PRO A 71 33.15 -18.78 -0.66
CA PRO A 71 33.48 -17.69 0.25
C PRO A 71 32.51 -16.50 0.21
N GLU A 72 31.93 -16.19 -0.96
CA GLU A 72 30.99 -15.06 -1.09
C GLU A 72 29.62 -15.41 -0.55
N ALA A 73 29.10 -16.60 -0.86
CA ALA A 73 27.84 -17.09 -0.28
C ALA A 73 27.93 -17.20 1.25
N ARG A 74 29.06 -17.71 1.76
CA ARG A 74 29.33 -17.79 3.21
C ARG A 74 29.31 -16.41 3.85
N LYS A 75 29.95 -15.42 3.22
CA LYS A 75 29.92 -14.03 3.68
C LYS A 75 28.49 -13.46 3.69
N GLY A 76 27.70 -13.72 2.65
CA GLY A 76 26.30 -13.29 2.57
C GLY A 76 25.44 -13.86 3.71
N TYR A 77 25.55 -15.16 3.98
CA TYR A 77 24.84 -15.80 5.09
C TYR A 77 25.28 -15.31 6.47
N LEU A 78 26.58 -15.11 6.69
CA LEU A 78 27.09 -14.57 7.95
C LEU A 78 26.67 -13.11 8.16
N GLN A 79 26.59 -12.32 7.09
CA GLN A 79 26.06 -10.95 7.14
C GLN A 79 24.57 -10.93 7.49
N LEU A 80 23.77 -11.79 6.88
CA LEU A 80 22.36 -11.96 7.21
C LEU A 80 22.17 -12.43 8.67
N GLY A 81 22.95 -13.42 9.12
CA GLY A 81 22.99 -13.87 10.51
C GLY A 81 23.33 -12.76 11.50
N SER A 82 24.35 -11.97 11.19
CA SER A 82 24.76 -10.83 12.02
C SER A 82 23.71 -9.72 12.07
N ALA A 83 23.02 -9.47 10.96
CA ALA A 83 21.91 -8.51 10.89
C ALA A 83 20.70 -8.97 11.72
N MET A 84 20.32 -10.26 11.61
CA MET A 84 19.26 -10.87 12.42
C MET A 84 19.56 -10.78 13.92
N LEU A 85 20.81 -11.00 14.33
CA LEU A 85 21.24 -10.85 15.71
C LEU A 85 21.15 -9.40 16.21
N GLY A 86 21.56 -8.45 15.38
CA GLY A 86 21.44 -7.01 15.68
C GLY A 86 19.99 -6.57 15.91
N ALA A 87 19.05 -7.13 15.14
CA ALA A 87 17.62 -6.89 15.30
C ALA A 87 17.05 -7.53 16.59
N GLY A 88 17.51 -8.72 16.98
CA GLY A 88 17.00 -9.46 18.15
C GLY A 88 17.41 -8.91 19.53
N LEU A 89 18.56 -8.23 19.64
CA LEU A 89 19.08 -7.73 20.92
C LEU A 89 18.55 -6.36 21.35
N GLY A 90 17.95 -5.60 20.42
CA GLY A 90 17.31 -4.31 20.70
C GLY A 90 16.06 -4.42 21.58
N ALA A 91 15.49 -5.62 21.71
CA ALA A 91 14.22 -5.86 22.40
C ALA A 91 14.32 -5.99 23.94
N VAL A 92 15.51 -5.96 24.56
CA VAL A 92 15.70 -6.35 25.97
C VAL A 92 16.44 -5.32 26.85
N ALA A 93 16.97 -4.23 26.30
CA ALA A 93 17.81 -3.28 27.06
C ALA A 93 17.06 -2.00 27.47
N ASP A 94 16.49 -1.99 28.67
CA ASP A 94 15.99 -0.78 29.33
C ASP A 94 17.17 0.06 29.87
N GLY A 95 17.24 1.34 29.49
CA GLY A 95 18.14 2.32 30.10
C GLY A 95 19.29 2.86 29.23
N THR A 96 18.96 3.87 28.43
CA THR A 96 19.84 4.99 27.98
C THR A 96 21.21 4.67 27.39
N SER A 97 21.22 4.60 26.05
CA SER A 97 22.26 5.03 25.07
C SER A 97 22.36 4.12 23.83
N GLY A 98 21.36 3.25 23.60
CA GLY A 98 21.12 2.50 22.35
C GLY A 98 19.77 2.81 21.67
N ALA A 99 19.06 3.85 22.12
CA ALA A 99 17.64 4.09 21.85
C ALA A 99 17.28 4.54 20.41
N ALA A 100 18.25 4.79 19.52
CA ALA A 100 17.97 5.26 18.16
C ALA A 100 17.67 4.13 17.15
N LEU A 101 18.06 2.88 17.45
CA LEU A 101 17.73 1.70 16.64
C LEU A 101 16.76 0.74 17.36
N GLY A 102 16.63 0.86 18.69
CA GLY A 102 15.73 0.02 19.51
C GLY A 102 14.27 0.50 19.59
N GLY A 103 13.96 1.71 19.10
CA GLY A 103 12.60 2.26 19.11
C GLY A 103 11.65 1.64 18.06
N THR A 104 12.19 0.98 17.03
CA THR A 104 11.42 0.42 15.90
C THR A 104 11.02 -1.03 16.10
N VAL A 105 11.69 -1.81 16.95
CA VAL A 105 11.39 -3.24 17.20
C VAL A 105 10.40 -3.44 18.37
N ALA A 106 10.24 -2.44 19.24
CA ALA A 106 9.26 -2.49 20.33
C ALA A 106 7.82 -2.10 19.91
N TYR A 107 7.60 -1.80 18.62
CA TYR A 107 6.27 -1.56 18.07
C TYR A 107 5.85 -2.80 17.25
N ASN A 108 4.71 -3.41 17.61
CA ASN A 108 4.12 -4.66 17.07
C ASN A 108 4.63 -6.02 17.61
N ALA A 109 4.94 -6.15 18.90
CA ALA A 109 4.97 -7.47 19.56
C ALA A 109 3.59 -8.21 19.60
N THR A 110 2.56 -7.69 18.92
CA THR A 110 1.18 -8.18 18.92
C THR A 110 0.56 -8.44 17.55
N THR A 111 1.30 -8.26 16.45
CA THR A 111 0.79 -8.54 15.10
C THR A 111 1.90 -9.23 14.31
N TYR A 112 1.74 -10.53 14.09
CA TYR A 112 2.52 -11.35 13.16
C TYR A 112 1.75 -11.33 11.81
N ASN A 113 2.41 -11.01 10.68
CA ASN A 113 1.77 -10.34 9.53
C ASN A 113 2.07 -10.90 8.14
N TYR A 114 2.56 -12.12 8.06
CA TYR A 114 3.20 -12.71 6.88
C TYR A 114 2.75 -14.16 6.67
N LEU A 115 1.47 -14.45 6.90
CA LEU A 115 0.86 -15.69 6.42
C LEU A 115 0.15 -15.46 5.09
N SER A 116 0.34 -16.41 4.17
CA SER A 116 -0.51 -16.54 2.99
C SER A 116 -1.96 -16.85 3.40
N HIS A 117 -2.91 -16.63 2.49
CA HIS A 117 -4.33 -16.92 2.72
C HIS A 117 -4.59 -18.39 3.12
N PRO A 118 -4.00 -19.41 2.46
CA PRO A 118 -4.15 -20.79 2.91
C PRO A 118 -3.59 -21.05 4.31
N GLU A 119 -2.42 -20.49 4.64
CA GLU A 119 -1.80 -20.63 5.96
C GLU A 119 -2.64 -19.95 7.04
N ASN A 120 -3.18 -18.75 6.77
CA ASN A 120 -4.03 -18.05 7.73
C ASN A 120 -5.39 -18.74 7.91
N LYS A 121 -5.96 -19.30 6.84
CA LYS A 121 -7.14 -20.16 6.93
C LYS A 121 -6.87 -21.38 7.79
N GLU A 122 -5.75 -22.08 7.56
CA GLU A 122 -5.33 -23.22 8.37
C GLU A 122 -5.15 -22.82 9.83
N ARG A 123 -4.53 -21.66 10.10
CA ARG A 123 -4.37 -21.12 11.45
C ARG A 123 -5.71 -20.87 12.13
N ALA A 124 -6.65 -20.23 11.44
CA ALA A 124 -7.98 -19.95 11.97
C ALA A 124 -8.76 -21.25 12.30
N GLU A 125 -8.68 -22.25 11.41
CA GLU A 125 -9.27 -23.57 11.63
C GLU A 125 -8.59 -24.33 12.78
N ALA A 126 -7.27 -24.29 12.86
CA ALA A 126 -6.48 -24.90 13.93
C ALA A 126 -6.80 -24.28 15.30
N ARG A 127 -6.84 -22.94 15.39
CA ARG A 127 -7.23 -22.21 16.61
C ARG A 127 -8.65 -22.57 17.05
N LYS A 128 -9.59 -22.72 16.12
CA LYS A 128 -10.97 -23.15 16.44
C LYS A 128 -11.01 -24.57 17.00
N ASN A 129 -10.19 -25.47 16.48
CA ASN A 129 -10.14 -26.88 16.88
C ASN A 129 -9.19 -27.15 18.06
N CYS A 130 -8.51 -26.10 18.55
CA CYS A 130 -7.63 -26.18 19.70
C CYS A 130 -8.45 -26.36 21.00
N THR A 131 -8.43 -27.56 21.55
CA THR A 131 -9.00 -27.89 22.87
C THR A 131 -7.98 -28.71 23.65
N ASP A 132 -7.74 -28.36 24.91
CA ASP A 132 -6.88 -29.12 25.83
C ASP A 132 -5.45 -29.40 25.30
N ASN A 133 -4.83 -28.40 24.65
CA ASN A 133 -3.46 -28.47 24.11
C ASN A 133 -3.22 -29.64 23.13
N ASN A 134 -4.24 -29.95 22.31
CA ASN A 134 -4.16 -30.97 21.28
C ASN A 134 -3.27 -30.54 20.09
N SER A 135 -3.17 -31.41 19.07
CA SER A 135 -2.37 -31.15 17.87
C SER A 135 -2.83 -29.91 17.08
N ALA A 136 -4.09 -29.48 17.23
CA ALA A 136 -4.57 -28.27 16.57
C ALA A 136 -4.02 -27.00 17.26
N CYS A 137 -3.83 -27.02 18.58
CA CYS A 137 -3.12 -25.96 19.29
C CYS A 137 -1.67 -25.87 18.82
N GLN A 138 -0.97 -27.01 18.74
CA GLN A 138 0.41 -27.07 18.26
C GLN A 138 0.54 -26.53 16.83
N ARG A 139 -0.41 -26.87 15.95
CA ARG A 139 -0.39 -26.38 14.57
C ARG A 139 -0.63 -24.87 14.49
N ALA A 140 -1.51 -24.33 15.32
CA ALA A 140 -1.70 -22.88 15.41
C ALA A 140 -0.41 -22.18 15.89
N ASP A 141 0.25 -22.72 16.92
CA ASP A 141 1.51 -22.19 17.45
C ASP A 141 2.64 -22.25 16.42
N GLU A 142 2.73 -23.32 15.63
CA GLU A 142 3.69 -23.44 14.52
C GLU A 142 3.47 -22.36 13.46
N LEU A 143 2.20 -22.12 13.08
CA LEU A 143 1.86 -21.10 12.10
C LEU A 143 2.16 -19.70 12.65
N ASP A 144 1.91 -19.44 13.93
CA ASP A 144 2.28 -18.20 14.60
C ASP A 144 3.81 -18.00 14.66
N ALA A 145 4.58 -19.08 14.83
CA ALA A 145 6.03 -19.02 14.79
C ALA A 145 6.57 -18.70 13.38
N ILE A 146 6.00 -19.33 12.34
CA ILE A 146 6.34 -19.05 10.93
C ILE A 146 6.04 -17.59 10.60
N ASP A 147 4.88 -17.12 11.03
CA ASP A 147 4.39 -15.76 10.81
C ASP A 147 5.36 -14.73 11.41
N LYS A 148 5.69 -14.91 12.70
CA LYS A 148 6.68 -14.11 13.41
C LYS A 148 8.05 -14.11 12.73
N GLN A 149 8.50 -15.28 12.31
CA GLN A 149 9.81 -15.45 11.70
C GLN A 149 9.90 -14.64 10.40
N ARG A 150 8.92 -14.78 9.51
CA ARG A 150 8.90 -14.08 8.22
C ARG A 150 8.76 -12.56 8.38
N ASP A 151 7.96 -12.11 9.34
CA ASP A 151 7.85 -10.68 9.68
C ASP A 151 9.20 -10.12 10.16
N THR A 152 9.88 -10.85 11.05
CA THR A 152 11.23 -10.49 11.54
C THR A 152 12.25 -10.45 10.39
N GLU A 153 12.23 -11.43 9.50
CA GLU A 153 13.11 -11.51 8.33
C GLU A 153 12.86 -10.34 7.37
N PHE A 154 11.59 -9.96 7.15
CA PHE A 154 11.23 -8.83 6.31
C PHE A 154 11.75 -7.51 6.88
N HIS A 155 11.47 -7.23 8.15
CA HIS A 155 11.94 -6.01 8.81
C HIS A 155 13.47 -5.93 8.85
N ALA A 156 14.15 -7.04 9.13
CA ALA A 156 15.60 -7.12 9.06
C ALA A 156 16.17 -6.80 7.66
N ALA A 157 15.40 -7.08 6.60
CA ALA A 157 15.81 -6.81 5.22
C ALA A 157 15.39 -5.42 4.72
N CYS A 158 14.31 -4.83 5.25
CA CYS A 158 13.65 -3.67 4.65
C CYS A 158 13.64 -2.39 5.50
N ASP A 159 13.92 -2.46 6.79
CA ASP A 159 13.80 -1.27 7.64
C ASP A 159 14.93 -0.26 7.42
N GLY A 160 14.58 1.02 7.57
CA GLY A 160 15.53 2.14 7.50
C GLY A 160 16.23 2.25 6.14
N GLU A 161 17.57 2.36 6.17
CA GLU A 161 18.39 2.52 4.96
C GLU A 161 18.40 1.26 4.07
N LEU A 162 17.97 0.10 4.60
CA LEU A 162 17.92 -1.15 3.83
C LEU A 162 16.73 -1.23 2.88
N ARG A 163 15.77 -0.31 2.98
CA ARG A 163 14.56 -0.27 2.14
C ARG A 163 14.84 -0.31 0.64
N SER A 164 15.94 0.30 0.19
CA SER A 164 16.36 0.34 -1.22
C SER A 164 17.33 -0.78 -1.61
N SER A 165 17.57 -1.75 -0.72
CA SER A 165 18.51 -2.85 -0.95
C SER A 165 17.91 -3.96 -1.82
N ALA A 166 18.78 -4.75 -2.46
CA ALA A 166 18.37 -5.95 -3.17
C ALA A 166 17.70 -6.98 -2.23
N GLY A 167 18.19 -7.09 -0.99
CA GLY A 167 17.58 -7.95 0.03
C GLY A 167 16.15 -7.55 0.36
N CYS A 168 15.88 -6.25 0.51
CA CYS A 168 14.50 -5.77 0.66
C CYS A 168 13.65 -6.02 -0.57
N ALA A 169 14.23 -5.90 -1.78
CA ALA A 169 13.52 -6.23 -3.00
C ALA A 169 13.08 -7.70 -3.03
N ASP A 170 13.95 -8.63 -2.62
CA ASP A 170 13.64 -10.07 -2.54
C ASP A 170 12.58 -10.37 -1.47
N ALA A 171 12.75 -9.81 -0.26
CA ALA A 171 11.76 -9.91 0.82
C ALA A 171 10.38 -9.35 0.39
N THR A 172 10.37 -8.22 -0.32
CA THR A 172 9.14 -7.62 -0.86
C THR A 172 8.45 -8.55 -1.87
N ARG A 173 9.19 -9.25 -2.74
CA ARG A 173 8.58 -10.22 -3.68
C ARG A 173 7.96 -11.40 -2.95
N LEU A 174 8.61 -11.91 -1.92
CA LEU A 174 8.06 -12.98 -1.09
C LEU A 174 6.79 -12.52 -0.36
N MET A 175 6.78 -11.29 0.15
CA MET A 175 5.65 -10.71 0.88
C MET A 175 4.47 -10.53 -0.05
N LEU A 176 4.70 -9.97 -1.24
CA LEU A 176 3.68 -9.86 -2.28
C LEU A 176 3.19 -11.24 -2.72
N GLY A 177 4.06 -12.24 -2.79
CA GLY A 177 3.66 -13.63 -3.04
C GLY A 177 2.59 -14.08 -2.05
N SER A 178 2.83 -13.93 -0.74
CA SER A 178 1.86 -14.27 0.30
C SER A 178 0.60 -13.40 0.22
N LEU A 179 0.73 -12.08 0.09
CA LEU A 179 -0.39 -11.14 -0.01
C LEU A 179 -1.31 -11.45 -1.21
N THR A 180 -0.74 -11.77 -2.38
CA THR A 180 -1.53 -12.04 -3.59
C THR A 180 -2.44 -13.26 -3.44
N THR A 181 -2.10 -14.21 -2.56
CA THR A 181 -2.95 -15.40 -2.31
C THR A 181 -4.31 -15.06 -1.71
N TYR A 182 -4.48 -13.89 -1.08
CA TYR A 182 -5.78 -13.40 -0.60
C TYR A 182 -6.74 -13.00 -1.71
N PHE A 183 -6.21 -12.75 -2.91
CA PHE A 183 -6.94 -12.18 -4.03
C PHE A 183 -6.90 -13.08 -5.27
N SER A 184 -5.99 -14.06 -5.32
CA SER A 184 -5.86 -14.99 -6.45
C SER A 184 -7.02 -15.98 -6.51
N GLU A 185 -7.47 -16.31 -7.73
CA GLU A 185 -8.27 -17.50 -7.96
C GLU A 185 -7.44 -18.76 -7.71
N GLN A 186 -7.81 -19.59 -6.75
CA GLN A 186 -7.36 -20.99 -6.74
C GLN A 186 -8.28 -21.79 -7.67
N ASP A 187 -7.72 -22.66 -8.52
CA ASP A 187 -8.49 -23.54 -9.42
C ASP A 187 -9.56 -22.87 -10.29
N GLY A 188 -9.34 -21.60 -10.70
CA GLY A 188 -10.29 -20.85 -11.53
C GLY A 188 -11.58 -20.42 -10.80
N LYS A 189 -11.53 -20.33 -9.47
CA LYS A 189 -12.62 -19.80 -8.64
C LYS A 189 -12.14 -18.58 -7.87
N VAL A 190 -12.87 -17.46 -8.00
CA VAL A 190 -12.79 -16.37 -7.04
C VAL A 190 -13.33 -16.90 -5.71
N TYR A 191 -12.46 -17.10 -4.72
CA TYR A 191 -12.90 -17.48 -3.39
C TYR A 191 -13.49 -16.27 -2.70
N LEU A 192 -14.82 -16.18 -2.71
CA LEU A 192 -15.52 -15.28 -1.82
C LEU A 192 -15.19 -15.70 -0.37
N PRO A 193 -14.93 -14.74 0.53
CA PRO A 193 -14.68 -15.05 1.93
C PRO A 193 -15.87 -15.83 2.51
N ASP A 194 -15.62 -16.94 3.20
CA ASP A 194 -16.61 -17.52 4.11
C ASP A 194 -16.83 -16.52 5.25
N ASP A 195 -18.07 -16.32 5.68
CA ASP A 195 -18.43 -15.44 6.80
C ASP A 195 -17.59 -15.73 8.06
N PHE A 196 -17.25 -17.00 8.31
CA PHE A 196 -16.41 -17.40 9.43
C PHE A 196 -14.98 -16.82 9.33
N LEU A 197 -14.41 -16.75 8.13
CA LEU A 197 -13.03 -16.33 7.90
C LEU A 197 -12.91 -14.85 7.55
N LYS A 198 -14.03 -14.17 7.27
CA LYS A 198 -14.03 -12.77 6.83
C LYS A 198 -13.26 -11.86 7.80
N THR A 199 -13.57 -11.90 9.09
CA THR A 199 -12.88 -11.08 10.10
C THR A 199 -11.42 -11.48 10.26
N ALA A 200 -11.11 -12.79 10.32
CA ALA A 200 -9.73 -13.26 10.44
C ALA A 200 -8.85 -12.85 9.23
N HIS A 201 -9.44 -12.80 8.04
CA HIS A 201 -8.75 -12.33 6.83
C HIS A 201 -8.65 -10.81 6.77
N GLN A 202 -9.64 -10.07 7.30
CA GLN A 202 -9.54 -8.60 7.44
C GLN A 202 -8.38 -8.21 8.35
N ASP A 203 -8.28 -8.84 9.53
CA ASP A 203 -7.21 -8.56 10.50
C ASP A 203 -5.83 -8.88 9.93
N GLU A 204 -5.72 -10.00 9.22
CA GLU A 204 -4.46 -10.39 8.56
C GLU A 204 -4.12 -9.48 7.39
N LEU A 205 -5.08 -9.10 6.53
CA LEU A 205 -4.81 -8.13 5.46
C LEU A 205 -4.42 -6.76 6.01
N GLN A 206 -5.09 -6.31 7.08
CA GLN A 206 -4.75 -5.07 7.77
C GLN A 206 -3.29 -5.04 8.23
N SER A 207 -2.74 -6.21 8.57
CA SER A 207 -1.39 -6.32 9.08
C SER A 207 -0.30 -6.18 7.99
N TYR A 208 -0.62 -6.56 6.74
CA TYR A 208 0.24 -6.28 5.58
C TYR A 208 0.45 -4.79 5.30
N VAL A 209 -0.40 -3.90 5.81
CA VAL A 209 -0.23 -2.45 5.63
C VAL A 209 1.12 -1.96 6.15
N ASP A 210 1.59 -2.49 7.29
CA ASP A 210 2.87 -2.08 7.87
C ASP A 210 4.06 -2.67 7.10
N LEU A 211 3.93 -3.87 6.55
CA LEU A 211 4.94 -4.43 5.63
C LEU A 211 5.04 -3.59 4.34
N LEU A 212 3.90 -3.21 3.76
CA LEU A 212 3.85 -2.36 2.56
C LEU A 212 4.47 -0.97 2.80
N LYS A 213 4.36 -0.42 4.02
CA LYS A 213 5.02 0.84 4.39
C LYS A 213 6.54 0.76 4.29
N ASN A 214 7.16 -0.39 4.54
CA ASN A 214 8.62 -0.59 4.52
C ASN A 214 9.13 -1.31 3.27
N ALA A 215 8.22 -1.81 2.42
CA ALA A 215 8.57 -2.52 1.20
C ALA A 215 9.41 -1.69 0.21
N HIS A 216 10.18 -2.41 -0.60
CA HIS A 216 11.03 -1.86 -1.65
C HIS A 216 10.18 -1.23 -2.75
N GLU A 217 10.28 0.09 -2.90
CA GLU A 217 9.41 0.91 -3.75
C GLU A 217 9.31 0.41 -5.21
N LYS A 218 10.45 0.15 -5.85
CA LYS A 218 10.45 -0.30 -7.26
C LYS A 218 9.85 -1.69 -7.44
N THR A 219 9.85 -2.52 -6.41
CA THR A 219 9.26 -3.88 -6.47
C THR A 219 7.74 -3.82 -6.39
N LEU A 220 7.19 -2.73 -5.85
CA LEU A 220 5.74 -2.47 -5.82
C LEU A 220 5.20 -1.92 -7.13
N GLN A 221 6.05 -1.59 -8.12
CA GLN A 221 5.59 -1.13 -9.43
C GLN A 221 4.99 -2.30 -10.23
N ASN A 222 3.89 -2.03 -10.93
CA ASN A 222 3.17 -3.04 -11.72
C ASN A 222 2.76 -2.46 -13.08
N GLY A 223 3.45 -2.90 -14.13
CA GLY A 223 3.27 -2.42 -15.49
C GLY A 223 2.03 -2.94 -16.23
N THR A 224 1.21 -3.80 -15.61
CA THR A 224 -0.01 -4.31 -16.26
C THR A 224 -1.02 -3.19 -16.46
N ASP A 225 -1.92 -3.34 -17.43
CA ASP A 225 -3.08 -2.46 -17.54
C ASP A 225 -4.13 -2.81 -16.49
N SER A 226 -4.87 -1.81 -16.02
CA SER A 226 -5.98 -2.04 -15.10
C SER A 226 -7.21 -2.59 -15.82
N GLN A 227 -7.80 -3.64 -15.26
CA GLN A 227 -9.12 -4.13 -15.66
C GLN A 227 -10.17 -3.07 -15.32
N SER A 228 -11.25 -3.06 -16.11
CA SER A 228 -12.40 -2.19 -15.84
C SER A 228 -12.99 -2.50 -14.45
N PRO A 229 -13.25 -1.47 -13.62
CA PRO A 229 -13.61 -1.65 -12.21
C PRO A 229 -15.01 -2.25 -11.97
N ASP A 230 -15.86 -2.34 -12.99
CA ASP A 230 -17.18 -2.98 -12.94
C ASP A 230 -17.13 -4.51 -13.11
N LEU A 231 -15.96 -5.07 -13.41
CA LEU A 231 -15.79 -6.50 -13.67
C LEU A 231 -15.31 -7.30 -12.45
N TYR A 232 -15.04 -6.64 -11.32
CA TYR A 232 -14.54 -7.28 -10.11
C TYR A 232 -14.87 -6.46 -8.86
N ASN A 233 -14.79 -7.10 -7.68
CA ASN A 233 -14.95 -6.43 -6.39
C ASN A 233 -13.56 -6.03 -5.86
N SER A 234 -13.31 -4.72 -5.76
CA SER A 234 -12.06 -4.16 -5.26
C SER A 234 -11.95 -4.09 -3.73
N ASP A 235 -13.02 -4.42 -3.00
CA ASP A 235 -13.06 -4.57 -1.54
C ASP A 235 -13.67 -5.93 -1.17
N LEU A 236 -13.02 -7.01 -1.62
CA LEU A 236 -13.48 -8.40 -1.47
C LEU A 236 -13.81 -8.76 -0.01
N TYR A 237 -13.05 -8.20 0.93
CA TYR A 237 -13.18 -8.49 2.36
C TYR A 237 -14.06 -7.47 3.10
N GLY A 238 -14.55 -6.40 2.46
CA GLY A 238 -15.36 -5.38 3.11
C GLY A 238 -14.60 -4.61 4.19
N ILE A 239 -13.36 -4.23 3.89
CA ILE A 239 -12.45 -3.50 4.75
C ILE A 239 -12.82 -2.02 4.82
N VAL A 240 -13.33 -1.46 3.72
CA VAL A 240 -13.69 -0.04 3.66
C VAL A 240 -14.99 0.18 4.41
N ASP A 241 -14.97 1.08 5.40
CA ASP A 241 -16.20 1.52 6.08
C ASP A 241 -17.00 2.45 5.14
N PRO A 242 -18.21 2.04 4.70
CA PRO A 242 -18.99 2.81 3.74
C PRO A 242 -19.55 4.12 4.32
N ASN A 243 -19.40 4.37 5.63
CA ASN A 243 -19.95 5.55 6.31
C ASN A 243 -18.86 6.48 6.86
N LYS A 244 -17.58 6.20 6.63
CA LYS A 244 -16.49 7.00 7.19
C LYS A 244 -15.45 7.37 6.16
N THR A 245 -15.10 8.65 6.17
CA THR A 245 -13.91 9.16 5.49
C THR A 245 -12.65 8.70 6.21
N ASP A 246 -11.81 7.94 5.51
CA ASP A 246 -10.56 7.35 6.03
C ASP A 246 -9.57 7.10 4.87
N LEU A 247 -8.32 6.76 5.23
CA LEU A 247 -7.28 6.38 4.28
C LEU A 247 -7.15 4.85 4.20
N TYR A 248 -6.97 4.31 3.00
CA TYR A 248 -6.81 2.88 2.76
C TYR A 248 -5.64 2.59 1.83
N ALA A 249 -4.88 1.52 2.11
CA ALA A 249 -3.84 1.01 1.24
C ALA A 249 -4.45 0.09 0.18
N ILE A 250 -4.24 0.41 -1.10
CA ILE A 250 -4.78 -0.33 -2.23
C ILE A 250 -3.62 -0.89 -3.05
N VAL A 251 -3.64 -2.19 -3.32
CA VAL A 251 -2.59 -2.88 -4.10
C VAL A 251 -3.13 -3.40 -5.41
N LYS A 252 -2.25 -3.58 -6.40
CA LYS A 252 -2.58 -4.13 -7.71
C LYS A 252 -2.17 -5.59 -7.80
N ILE A 253 -3.15 -6.47 -7.96
CA ILE A 253 -2.98 -7.92 -8.09
C ILE A 253 -3.31 -8.32 -9.53
N GLY A 254 -2.31 -8.75 -10.29
CA GLY A 254 -2.47 -8.95 -11.74
C GLY A 254 -2.88 -7.63 -12.41
N ASN A 255 -4.12 -7.56 -12.91
CA ASN A 255 -4.72 -6.37 -13.51
C ASN A 255 -5.83 -5.73 -12.64
N GLN A 256 -6.11 -6.26 -11.44
CA GLN A 256 -7.16 -5.79 -10.54
C GLN A 256 -6.58 -5.01 -9.37
N TRP A 257 -7.36 -4.10 -8.78
CA TRP A 257 -6.99 -3.36 -7.58
C TRP A 257 -7.75 -3.89 -6.38
N SER A 258 -7.09 -4.01 -5.22
CA SER A 258 -7.73 -4.56 -4.02
C SER A 258 -7.31 -3.81 -2.77
N VAL A 259 -8.29 -3.58 -1.89
CA VAL A 259 -8.06 -3.00 -0.56
C VAL A 259 -7.31 -4.01 0.31
N VAL A 260 -6.24 -3.55 0.95
CA VAL A 260 -5.47 -4.32 1.93
C VAL A 260 -5.85 -3.95 3.35
N GLY A 261 -6.00 -2.66 3.65
CA GLY A 261 -6.24 -2.24 5.01
C GLY A 261 -6.37 -0.74 5.13
N LYS A 262 -6.83 -0.30 6.30
CA LYS A 262 -6.83 1.10 6.71
C LYS A 262 -5.40 1.56 7.02
N THR A 263 -5.08 2.81 6.71
CA THR A 263 -3.82 3.45 7.10
C THR A 263 -4.12 4.78 7.79
N ASP A 264 -3.17 5.25 8.60
CA ASP A 264 -3.23 6.52 9.31
C ASP A 264 -2.62 7.68 8.50
N LYS A 265 -1.75 7.36 7.53
CA LYS A 265 -1.09 8.33 6.65
C LYS A 265 -0.94 7.82 5.23
N VAL A 266 -0.67 8.74 4.30
CA VAL A 266 -0.27 8.44 2.92
C VAL A 266 1.22 8.06 2.91
N PHE A 267 1.50 6.80 2.61
CA PHE A 267 2.88 6.27 2.56
C PHE A 267 3.32 5.88 1.14
N THR A 268 2.44 6.02 0.16
CA THR A 268 2.64 5.69 -1.26
C THR A 268 2.94 6.94 -2.08
N ASP A 269 3.59 6.80 -3.23
CA ASP A 269 3.92 7.94 -4.09
C ASP A 269 2.72 8.43 -4.92
N ALA A 270 1.72 7.56 -5.10
CA ALA A 270 0.43 7.90 -5.67
C ALA A 270 -0.67 7.87 -4.61
N ALA A 271 -1.62 8.80 -4.68
CA ALA A 271 -2.80 8.81 -3.84
C ALA A 271 -4.05 9.26 -4.63
N GLY A 272 -5.23 8.84 -4.19
CA GLY A 272 -6.49 9.11 -4.88
C GLY A 272 -7.54 9.71 -3.96
N VAL A 273 -8.34 10.65 -4.46
CA VAL A 273 -9.58 11.12 -3.81
C VAL A 273 -10.76 10.75 -4.69
N ASN A 274 -11.64 9.88 -4.20
CA ASN A 274 -12.78 9.44 -4.99
C ASN A 274 -13.93 10.45 -5.05
N GLY A 275 -14.80 10.23 -6.03
CA GLY A 275 -16.06 10.95 -6.18
C GLY A 275 -17.25 10.27 -5.50
N ILE A 276 -18.42 10.89 -5.72
CA ILE A 276 -19.75 10.46 -5.25
C ILE A 276 -20.20 9.16 -5.92
N ARG A 277 -21.04 8.39 -5.20
CA ARG A 277 -21.75 7.19 -5.67
C ARG A 277 -20.84 6.03 -6.07
N ASN A 278 -19.64 6.00 -5.50
CA ASN A 278 -18.77 4.84 -5.59
C ASN A 278 -18.95 3.98 -4.33
N THR A 279 -19.50 2.78 -4.53
CA THR A 279 -19.59 1.75 -3.50
C THR A 279 -18.19 1.26 -3.12
N THR A 280 -18.05 0.65 -1.93
CA THR A 280 -16.75 0.22 -1.42
C THR A 280 -16.08 -0.83 -2.31
N ASP A 281 -16.86 -1.68 -2.96
CA ASP A 281 -16.43 -2.66 -3.95
C ASP A 281 -15.96 -2.05 -5.28
N TYR A 282 -16.25 -0.78 -5.55
CA TYR A 282 -16.01 -0.13 -6.84
C TYR A 282 -14.98 1.02 -6.76
N ALA A 283 -15.05 1.86 -5.72
CA ALA A 283 -14.24 3.08 -5.61
C ALA A 283 -12.72 2.81 -5.68
N PRO A 284 -12.17 1.81 -4.97
CA PRO A 284 -10.74 1.49 -5.04
C PRO A 284 -10.30 1.04 -6.44
N GLY A 285 -11.11 0.21 -7.11
CA GLY A 285 -10.86 -0.20 -8.49
C GLY A 285 -10.86 0.97 -9.46
N LEU A 286 -11.86 1.84 -9.33
CA LEU A 286 -12.00 3.02 -10.17
C LEU A 286 -10.81 3.96 -10.01
N LEU A 287 -10.44 4.34 -8.78
CA LEU A 287 -9.35 5.30 -8.59
C LEU A 287 -8.00 4.72 -8.98
N GLY A 288 -7.77 3.43 -8.76
CA GLY A 288 -6.57 2.76 -9.26
C GLY A 288 -6.46 2.80 -10.79
N TYR A 289 -7.59 2.67 -11.51
CA TYR A 289 -7.61 2.85 -12.96
C TYR A 289 -7.22 4.28 -13.37
N HIS A 290 -7.76 5.29 -12.68
CA HIS A 290 -7.42 6.68 -12.94
C HIS A 290 -5.94 6.99 -12.68
N ILE A 291 -5.37 6.46 -11.60
CA ILE A 291 -3.97 6.62 -11.24
C ILE A 291 -3.06 6.03 -12.32
N ASN A 292 -3.24 4.75 -12.70
CA ASN A 292 -2.38 4.17 -13.72
C ASN A 292 -2.51 4.85 -15.09
N LYS A 293 -3.68 5.41 -15.42
CA LYS A 293 -3.86 6.19 -16.65
C LYS A 293 -3.15 7.53 -16.61
N GLU A 294 -3.14 8.19 -15.45
CA GLU A 294 -2.39 9.44 -15.29
C GLU A 294 -0.87 9.18 -15.29
N GLU A 295 -0.40 8.13 -14.62
CA GLU A 295 1.02 7.72 -14.64
C GLU A 295 1.47 7.37 -16.07
N GLU A 296 0.67 6.61 -16.81
CA GLU A 296 0.93 6.28 -18.23
C GLU A 296 1.04 7.55 -19.09
N LYS A 297 0.10 8.48 -18.93
CA LYS A 297 0.10 9.77 -19.65
C LYS A 297 1.32 10.62 -19.32
N GLN A 298 1.79 10.58 -18.08
CA GLN A 298 3.00 11.29 -17.65
C GLN A 298 4.31 10.56 -18.02
N GLY A 299 4.23 9.34 -18.56
CA GLY A 299 5.41 8.51 -18.82
C GLY A 299 6.10 8.03 -17.53
N LEU A 300 5.36 7.99 -16.41
CA LEU A 300 5.82 7.44 -15.14
C LEU A 300 5.70 5.90 -15.14
N GLY A 301 6.48 5.24 -14.29
CA GLY A 301 6.27 3.83 -14.00
C GLY A 301 4.92 3.63 -13.32
N LYS A 302 4.08 2.71 -13.82
CA LYS A 302 2.77 2.40 -13.22
C LYS A 302 2.96 1.84 -11.81
N SER A 303 2.42 2.53 -10.82
CA SER A 303 2.43 2.06 -9.44
C SER A 303 1.54 0.82 -9.31
N GLY A 304 1.99 -0.16 -8.54
CA GLY A 304 1.17 -1.29 -8.10
C GLY A 304 0.60 -1.11 -6.70
N ILE A 305 0.75 0.07 -6.10
CA ILE A 305 0.15 0.44 -4.82
C ILE A 305 -0.20 1.93 -4.83
N TYR A 306 -1.31 2.30 -4.18
CA TYR A 306 -1.63 3.70 -3.89
C TYR A 306 -2.43 3.83 -2.59
N THR A 307 -2.50 5.05 -2.05
CA THR A 307 -3.34 5.36 -0.89
C THR A 307 -4.64 6.01 -1.35
N LEU A 308 -5.78 5.39 -1.02
CA LEU A 308 -7.10 5.96 -1.26
C LEU A 308 -7.53 6.81 -0.07
N PHE A 309 -7.79 8.10 -0.30
CA PHE A 309 -8.65 8.89 0.58
C PHE A 309 -10.11 8.62 0.18
N TYR A 310 -10.77 7.75 0.95
CA TYR A 310 -12.13 7.35 0.67
C TYR A 310 -13.11 8.39 1.20
N ASN A 311 -13.97 8.90 0.33
CA ASN A 311 -15.14 9.70 0.68
C ASN A 311 -16.41 8.85 0.56
N PRO A 312 -17.15 8.60 1.66
CA PRO A 312 -18.42 7.90 1.63
C PRO A 312 -19.48 8.70 0.87
N THR A 313 -20.51 8.01 0.37
CA THR A 313 -21.65 8.62 -0.33
C THR A 313 -22.82 8.77 0.64
N GLU A 314 -23.22 9.99 1.00
CA GLU A 314 -24.37 10.27 1.87
C GLU A 314 -25.65 10.64 1.09
N GLY A 315 -25.71 10.25 -0.17
CA GLY A 315 -26.91 10.32 -1.01
C GLY A 315 -26.95 11.60 -1.85
N ILE A 316 -27.60 11.49 -3.02
CA ILE A 316 -27.56 12.48 -4.13
C ILE A 316 -27.86 13.93 -3.71
N LEU A 317 -28.72 14.14 -2.70
CA LEU A 317 -29.08 15.49 -2.22
C LEU A 317 -28.10 16.02 -1.16
N SER A 318 -27.55 15.18 -0.28
CA SER A 318 -26.56 15.56 0.72
C SER A 318 -25.21 15.84 0.06
N ASP A 319 -24.76 14.92 -0.79
CA ASP A 319 -23.50 15.02 -1.54
C ASP A 319 -23.53 16.16 -2.56
N GLY A 320 -24.71 16.46 -3.13
CA GLY A 320 -24.92 17.62 -3.99
C GLY A 320 -24.78 18.95 -3.24
N LEU A 321 -25.23 19.00 -1.97
CA LEU A 321 -25.11 20.17 -1.11
C LEU A 321 -23.69 20.33 -0.55
N GLU A 322 -23.00 19.23 -0.28
CA GLU A 322 -21.58 19.19 0.08
C GLU A 322 -20.69 19.64 -1.08
N THR A 323 -20.91 19.12 -2.29
CA THR A 323 -20.23 19.59 -3.51
C THR A 323 -20.47 21.08 -3.75
N PHE A 324 -21.71 21.54 -3.55
CA PHE A 324 -22.08 22.95 -3.66
C PHE A 324 -21.41 23.80 -2.58
N ARG A 325 -21.31 23.31 -1.34
CA ARG A 325 -20.63 23.97 -0.22
C ARG A 325 -19.13 24.05 -0.45
N ASP A 326 -18.47 22.98 -0.87
CA ASP A 326 -17.02 22.99 -1.16
C ASP A 326 -16.68 23.86 -2.35
N LYS A 327 -17.55 23.92 -3.36
CA LYS A 327 -17.40 24.83 -4.49
C LYS A 327 -17.57 26.31 -4.11
N LEU A 328 -18.33 26.57 -3.05
CA LEU A 328 -18.54 27.89 -2.46
C LEU A 328 -17.89 27.99 -1.07
N SER A 329 -16.78 27.29 -0.84
CA SER A 329 -16.09 27.28 0.46
C SER A 329 -15.70 28.69 0.90
N PHE A 330 -15.42 29.59 -0.04
CA PHE A 330 -15.21 31.01 0.20
C PHE A 330 -16.42 31.77 0.79
N LEU A 331 -17.65 31.22 0.67
CA LEU A 331 -18.89 31.76 1.25
C LEU A 331 -19.38 30.98 2.47
N PHE A 332 -19.20 29.65 2.50
CA PHE A 332 -19.83 28.76 3.49
C PHE A 332 -18.84 27.92 4.33
N GLY A 333 -17.53 28.10 4.10
CA GLY A 333 -16.46 27.28 4.68
C GLY A 333 -16.40 25.87 4.08
N PRO A 334 -15.24 25.18 4.19
CA PRO A 334 -15.04 23.85 3.65
C PRO A 334 -15.88 22.78 4.36
N SER A 335 -16.16 21.68 3.67
CA SER A 335 -16.73 20.46 4.26
C SER A 335 -15.78 19.85 5.31
N ASP A 336 -16.32 19.00 6.19
CA ASP A 336 -15.48 18.29 7.16
C ASP A 336 -14.56 17.27 6.47
N VAL A 337 -14.98 16.73 5.32
CA VAL A 337 -14.16 15.89 4.45
C VAL A 337 -12.96 16.68 3.91
N ALA A 338 -13.19 17.90 3.38
CA ALA A 338 -12.11 18.76 2.89
C ALA A 338 -11.15 19.18 4.01
N LYS A 339 -11.64 19.44 5.23
CA LYS A 339 -10.76 19.71 6.40
C LYS A 339 -9.90 18.49 6.76
N LYS A 340 -10.47 17.28 6.75
CA LYS A 340 -9.71 16.04 6.97
C LYS A 340 -8.63 15.87 5.91
N LEU A 341 -8.98 16.05 4.63
CA LEU A 341 -8.01 15.98 3.53
C LEU A 341 -6.92 17.04 3.67
N SER A 342 -7.27 18.26 4.10
CA SER A 342 -6.31 19.34 4.37
C SER A 342 -5.27 18.92 5.41
N GLY A 343 -5.70 18.25 6.48
CA GLY A 343 -4.79 17.66 7.47
C GLY A 343 -3.88 16.58 6.89
N VAL A 344 -4.40 15.72 5.99
CA VAL A 344 -3.59 14.71 5.30
C VAL A 344 -2.52 15.36 4.41
N LEU A 345 -2.89 16.39 3.64
CA LEU A 345 -1.97 17.14 2.79
C LEU A 345 -0.86 17.83 3.61
N ASP A 346 -1.21 18.36 4.78
CA ASP A 346 -0.26 18.97 5.72
C ASP A 346 0.72 17.93 6.28
N THR A 347 0.25 16.74 6.67
CA THR A 347 1.11 15.64 7.12
C THR A 347 2.13 15.25 6.03
N ILE A 348 1.70 15.12 4.77
CA ILE A 348 2.61 14.83 3.64
C ILE A 348 3.65 15.94 3.47
N GLN A 349 3.23 17.20 3.61
CA GLN A 349 4.12 18.33 3.52
C GLN A 349 5.17 18.33 4.65
N GLN A 350 4.78 17.99 5.87
CA GLN A 350 5.68 17.88 7.02
C GLN A 350 6.66 16.70 6.87
N ASP A 351 6.19 15.57 6.33
CA ASP A 351 7.01 14.37 6.07
C ASP A 351 8.02 14.58 4.93
N GLY A 352 7.85 15.62 4.11
CA GLY A 352 8.74 15.92 2.97
C GLY A 352 8.66 14.91 1.83
N LYS A 353 7.64 14.05 1.81
CA LYS A 353 7.41 13.04 0.77
C LYS A 353 6.70 13.66 -0.42
N SER A 354 7.20 13.42 -1.63
CA SER A 354 6.49 13.81 -2.85
C SER A 354 5.32 12.85 -3.12
N VAL A 355 4.11 13.37 -3.26
CA VAL A 355 2.91 12.57 -3.57
C VAL A 355 2.17 13.12 -4.78
N ASN A 356 1.86 12.24 -5.74
CA ASN A 356 1.06 12.52 -6.91
C ASN A 356 -0.40 12.11 -6.66
N TRP A 357 -1.28 13.10 -6.62
CA TRP A 357 -2.70 12.88 -6.38
C TRP A 357 -3.50 12.77 -7.67
N VAL A 358 -4.51 11.90 -7.67
CA VAL A 358 -5.59 11.93 -8.65
C VAL A 358 -6.92 12.15 -7.94
N ALA A 359 -7.60 13.25 -8.28
CA ALA A 359 -8.90 13.59 -7.74
C ALA A 359 -9.99 13.41 -8.82
N HIS A 360 -10.95 12.50 -8.56
CA HIS A 360 -12.02 12.20 -9.52
C HIS A 360 -13.35 12.83 -9.12
N SER A 361 -14.10 13.37 -10.08
CA SER A 361 -15.48 13.84 -9.87
C SER A 361 -15.59 14.86 -8.72
N GLN A 362 -16.47 14.64 -7.73
CA GLN A 362 -16.57 15.46 -6.52
C GLN A 362 -15.23 15.58 -5.78
N GLY A 363 -14.39 14.54 -5.81
CA GLY A 363 -13.05 14.55 -5.20
C GLY A 363 -12.22 15.75 -5.65
N GLY A 364 -12.42 16.26 -6.87
CA GLY A 364 -11.77 17.48 -7.33
C GLY A 364 -12.17 18.75 -6.57
N ALA A 365 -13.45 18.90 -6.21
CA ALA A 365 -13.93 20.02 -5.41
C ALA A 365 -13.46 19.91 -3.95
N ILE A 366 -13.50 18.71 -3.38
CA ILE A 366 -12.97 18.42 -2.03
C ILE A 366 -11.49 18.77 -1.95
N PHE A 367 -10.70 18.34 -2.95
CA PHE A 367 -9.27 18.61 -3.01
C PHE A 367 -8.98 20.11 -3.10
N ALA A 368 -9.65 20.83 -4.02
CA ALA A 368 -9.48 22.27 -4.15
C ALA A 368 -9.85 23.04 -2.86
N SER A 369 -10.95 22.64 -2.21
CA SER A 369 -11.42 23.19 -0.92
C SER A 369 -10.41 22.93 0.21
N ALA A 370 -9.81 21.74 0.26
CA ALA A 370 -8.81 21.36 1.24
C ALA A 370 -7.52 22.19 1.14
N VAL A 371 -7.06 22.45 -0.09
CA VAL A 371 -5.87 23.29 -0.36
C VAL A 371 -6.15 24.75 0.01
N ASP A 372 -7.31 25.29 -0.37
CA ASP A 372 -7.67 26.68 -0.03
C ASP A 372 -7.78 26.88 1.48
N TYR A 373 -8.40 25.93 2.17
CA TYR A 373 -8.55 25.94 3.62
C TYR A 373 -7.20 25.88 4.35
N HIS A 374 -6.25 25.09 3.85
CA HIS A 374 -4.91 24.99 4.45
C HIS A 374 -4.22 26.36 4.48
N GLY A 375 -4.27 27.09 3.35
CA GLY A 375 -3.75 28.45 3.23
C GLY A 375 -2.23 28.61 3.28
N GLY A 376 -1.48 27.51 3.49
CA GLY A 376 -0.02 27.45 3.55
C GLY A 376 0.62 26.82 2.30
N THR A 377 1.88 26.41 2.45
CA THR A 377 2.62 25.71 1.38
C THR A 377 2.32 24.22 1.42
N LEU A 378 2.09 23.62 0.25
CA LEU A 378 1.82 22.20 0.03
C LEU A 378 2.64 21.64 -1.15
N SER A 379 3.81 22.21 -1.43
CA SER A 379 4.69 21.88 -2.57
C SER A 379 5.17 20.43 -2.66
N SER A 380 5.06 19.64 -1.58
CA SER A 380 5.28 18.19 -1.60
C SER A 380 4.16 17.41 -2.31
N ASN A 381 3.07 18.08 -2.70
CA ASN A 381 1.93 17.47 -3.37
C ASN A 381 1.82 17.99 -4.82
N SER A 382 1.48 17.08 -5.73
CA SER A 382 0.97 17.39 -7.07
C SER A 382 -0.43 16.81 -7.23
N VAL A 383 -1.22 17.29 -8.20
CA VAL A 383 -2.57 16.76 -8.42
C VAL A 383 -3.00 16.81 -9.88
N ALA A 384 -3.65 15.74 -10.34
CA ALA A 384 -4.44 15.70 -11.57
C ALA A 384 -5.93 15.52 -11.25
N PHE A 385 -6.78 16.27 -11.93
CA PHE A 385 -8.24 16.23 -11.82
C PHE A 385 -8.83 15.48 -13.00
N HIS A 386 -9.50 14.36 -12.72
CA HIS A 386 -10.18 13.58 -13.74
C HIS A 386 -11.68 13.79 -13.58
N ALA A 387 -12.33 14.35 -14.60
CA ALA A 387 -13.76 14.64 -14.56
C ALA A 387 -14.20 15.50 -13.35
N GLY A 388 -13.31 16.35 -12.84
CA GLY A 388 -13.47 17.04 -11.56
C GLY A 388 -14.61 18.08 -11.53
N ALA A 389 -15.33 18.16 -10.41
CA ALA A 389 -16.39 19.15 -10.17
C ALA A 389 -15.88 20.56 -9.82
N ASN A 390 -14.56 20.73 -9.70
CA ASN A 390 -13.92 21.99 -9.37
C ASN A 390 -13.83 22.96 -10.56
N ASN A 391 -13.73 24.24 -10.26
CA ASN A 391 -13.54 25.28 -11.28
C ASN A 391 -12.05 25.47 -11.57
N GLN A 392 -11.62 25.24 -12.80
CA GLN A 392 -10.20 25.23 -13.18
C GLN A 392 -9.50 26.56 -12.86
N LEU A 393 -10.14 27.70 -13.13
CA LEU A 393 -9.52 29.02 -12.92
C LEU A 393 -9.28 29.29 -11.43
N VAL A 394 -10.26 28.96 -10.60
CA VAL A 394 -10.17 29.13 -9.15
C VAL A 394 -9.17 28.13 -8.56
N THR A 395 -9.23 26.87 -8.99
CA THR A 395 -8.33 25.81 -8.54
C THR A 395 -6.87 26.11 -8.91
N ASP A 396 -6.58 26.51 -10.15
CA ASP A 396 -5.22 26.85 -10.58
C ASP A 396 -4.63 27.99 -9.73
N PHE A 397 -5.44 28.99 -9.38
CA PHE A 397 -5.02 30.07 -8.49
C PHE A 397 -4.66 29.56 -7.08
N ILE A 398 -5.51 28.71 -6.50
CA ILE A 398 -5.32 28.14 -5.17
C ILE A 398 -4.08 27.23 -5.13
N LEU A 399 -3.93 26.32 -6.10
CA LEU A 399 -2.78 25.41 -6.19
C LEU A 399 -1.46 26.18 -6.36
N LYS A 400 -1.46 27.21 -7.22
CA LYS A 400 -0.29 28.08 -7.41
C LYS A 400 0.08 28.82 -6.12
N LYS A 401 -0.91 29.32 -5.37
CA LYS A 401 -0.69 29.99 -4.08
C LYS A 401 -0.08 29.03 -3.05
N ALA A 402 -0.51 27.77 -3.05
CA ALA A 402 0.03 26.73 -2.18
C ALA A 402 1.40 26.20 -2.63
N GLY A 403 1.93 26.65 -3.78
CA GLY A 403 3.20 26.14 -4.31
C GLY A 403 3.12 24.69 -4.80
N MET A 404 1.91 24.16 -5.02
CA MET A 404 1.72 22.82 -5.57
C MET A 404 2.09 22.81 -7.05
N ASN A 405 2.90 21.82 -7.44
CA ASN A 405 3.20 21.62 -8.84
C ASN A 405 1.98 21.04 -9.54
N LEU A 406 1.53 21.77 -10.55
CA LEU A 406 0.67 21.25 -11.58
C LEU A 406 1.52 20.29 -12.43
N ASN A 407 1.01 19.09 -12.71
CA ASN A 407 1.62 18.12 -13.64
C ASN A 407 1.60 18.73 -15.05
N ASP A 408 2.64 19.49 -15.39
CA ASP A 408 2.70 20.37 -16.56
C ASP A 408 3.44 19.67 -17.71
N ASN A 409 2.70 19.04 -18.63
CA ASN A 409 3.19 18.76 -19.99
C ASN A 409 2.45 19.70 -20.96
N ARG A 410 3.25 20.38 -21.80
CA ARG A 410 2.91 21.69 -22.40
C ARG A 410 2.09 21.65 -23.69
N GLU A 411 1.40 20.55 -23.99
CA GLU A 411 0.61 20.43 -25.23
C GLU A 411 -0.92 20.50 -25.00
N TYR A 412 -1.38 20.19 -23.79
CA TYR A 412 -2.77 20.37 -23.35
C TYR A 412 -2.77 21.02 -21.95
N LYS A 413 -3.89 21.58 -21.48
CA LYS A 413 -4.00 21.95 -20.05
C LYS A 413 -4.14 20.66 -19.23
N GLU A 414 -3.03 19.95 -19.01
CA GLU A 414 -2.99 18.50 -18.72
C GLU A 414 -3.42 18.08 -17.31
N ASN A 415 -3.57 19.01 -16.36
CA ASN A 415 -4.08 18.69 -15.02
C ASN A 415 -5.57 18.39 -14.98
N TYR A 416 -6.29 18.59 -16.09
CA TYR A 416 -7.74 18.40 -16.15
C TYR A 416 -8.12 17.46 -17.27
N TRP A 417 -8.32 16.18 -16.94
CA TRP A 417 -8.67 15.16 -17.90
C TRP A 417 -10.19 14.95 -17.94
N ASN A 418 -10.84 15.72 -18.79
CA ASN A 418 -12.30 15.80 -18.88
C ASN A 418 -12.79 15.37 -20.26
N SER A 419 -13.85 14.56 -20.32
CA SER A 419 -14.54 14.31 -21.59
C SER A 419 -15.22 15.60 -22.08
N PRO A 420 -15.25 15.89 -23.40
CA PRO A 420 -15.82 17.12 -23.94
C PRO A 420 -17.27 17.42 -23.53
N TYR A 421 -18.08 16.39 -23.31
CA TYR A 421 -19.49 16.51 -22.95
C TYR A 421 -19.80 15.97 -21.54
N ASP A 422 -18.80 15.78 -20.68
CA ASP A 422 -19.08 15.43 -19.29
C ASP A 422 -19.74 16.62 -18.55
N ALA A 423 -20.91 16.37 -17.98
CA ALA A 423 -21.69 17.37 -17.26
C ALA A 423 -21.03 17.83 -15.96
N VAL A 424 -20.22 17.00 -15.31
CA VAL A 424 -19.60 17.35 -14.03
C VAL A 424 -18.61 18.51 -14.19
N PRO A 425 -17.54 18.42 -14.99
CA PRO A 425 -16.64 19.55 -15.17
C PRO A 425 -17.30 20.72 -15.92
N ASN A 426 -18.18 20.46 -16.90
CA ASN A 426 -18.75 21.54 -17.73
C ASN A 426 -19.81 22.36 -17.00
N ILE A 427 -20.81 21.70 -16.41
CA ILE A 427 -21.97 22.35 -15.79
C ILE A 427 -21.70 22.57 -14.30
N ILE A 428 -21.30 21.52 -13.57
CA ILE A 428 -21.05 21.64 -12.13
C ILE A 428 -19.75 22.42 -11.89
N GLY A 429 -18.67 22.16 -12.62
CA GLY A 429 -17.42 22.91 -12.51
C GLY A 429 -17.45 24.31 -13.13
N LEU A 430 -18.46 24.62 -13.95
CA LEU A 430 -18.56 25.86 -14.74
C LEU A 430 -17.33 26.13 -15.62
N ASN A 431 -16.73 25.06 -16.15
CA ASN A 431 -15.46 25.15 -16.89
C ASN A 431 -15.62 25.44 -18.40
N THR A 432 -16.84 25.64 -18.88
CA THR A 432 -17.10 25.98 -20.28
C THR A 432 -18.25 26.97 -20.39
N MET A 433 -18.15 27.92 -21.32
CA MET A 433 -19.27 28.76 -21.78
C MET A 433 -19.71 28.37 -23.20
N ASN A 434 -19.14 27.30 -23.76
CA ASN A 434 -19.47 26.83 -25.11
C ASN A 434 -20.86 26.17 -25.12
N PRO A 435 -21.86 26.74 -25.83
CA PRO A 435 -23.23 26.25 -25.81
C PRO A 435 -23.36 24.81 -26.36
N ILE A 436 -22.48 24.39 -27.28
CA ILE A 436 -22.47 23.01 -27.81
C ILE A 436 -22.06 22.03 -26.71
N LYS A 437 -21.03 22.37 -25.92
CA LYS A 437 -20.61 21.54 -24.78
C LYS A 437 -21.68 21.48 -23.71
N TRP A 438 -22.38 22.57 -23.43
CA TRP A 438 -23.53 22.60 -22.52
C TRP A 438 -24.67 21.69 -22.98
N VAL A 439 -25.10 21.80 -24.24
CA VAL A 439 -26.14 20.94 -24.81
C VAL A 439 -25.71 19.48 -24.78
N GLY A 440 -24.49 19.17 -25.21
CA GLY A 440 -23.93 17.81 -25.12
C GLY A 440 -23.95 17.28 -23.69
N SER A 441 -23.50 18.07 -22.72
CA SER A 441 -23.53 17.70 -21.31
C SER A 441 -24.92 17.44 -20.76
N ILE A 442 -25.92 18.22 -21.16
CA ILE A 442 -27.32 17.95 -20.76
C ILE A 442 -27.82 16.64 -21.39
N LEU A 443 -27.49 16.37 -22.66
CA LEU A 443 -27.89 15.16 -23.36
C LEU A 443 -27.28 13.89 -22.73
N PHE A 444 -26.02 13.95 -22.28
CA PHE A 444 -25.33 12.82 -21.66
C PHE A 444 -25.51 12.74 -20.14
N LEU A 445 -26.14 13.72 -19.50
CA LEU A 445 -26.42 13.70 -18.06
C LEU A 445 -27.13 12.42 -17.57
N PRO A 446 -28.12 11.85 -18.29
CA PRO A 446 -28.76 10.60 -17.87
C PRO A 446 -27.81 9.40 -17.83
N THR A 447 -26.68 9.44 -18.57
CA THR A 447 -25.70 8.34 -18.61
C THR A 447 -24.59 8.46 -17.56
N LEU A 448 -24.59 9.55 -16.77
CA LEU A 448 -23.54 9.91 -15.82
C LEU A 448 -23.13 8.75 -14.88
N PHE A 449 -24.10 7.94 -14.46
CA PHE A 449 -23.91 6.84 -13.51
C PHE A 449 -24.19 5.45 -14.12
N MET A 450 -24.15 5.33 -15.45
CA MET A 450 -24.48 4.07 -16.15
C MET A 450 -23.26 3.17 -16.40
N GLY A 451 -22.19 3.36 -15.62
CA GLY A 451 -20.95 2.57 -15.72
C GLY A 451 -20.00 3.02 -16.84
N PRO A 452 -18.81 2.40 -16.92
CA PRO A 452 -17.71 2.82 -17.79
C PRO A 452 -18.00 2.77 -19.28
N ASP A 453 -18.88 1.87 -19.73
CA ASP A 453 -19.22 1.70 -21.15
C ASP A 453 -20.12 2.81 -21.71
N LYS A 454 -20.89 3.48 -20.84
CA LYS A 454 -21.95 4.43 -21.25
C LYS A 454 -21.72 5.84 -20.71
N SER A 455 -21.04 5.97 -19.58
CA SER A 455 -20.78 7.24 -18.94
C SER A 455 -19.52 7.88 -19.52
N GLN A 456 -19.63 9.14 -19.93
CA GLN A 456 -18.47 9.95 -20.31
C GLN A 456 -17.68 10.49 -19.11
N HIS A 457 -18.15 10.21 -17.91
CA HIS A 457 -17.61 10.71 -16.64
C HIS A 457 -16.79 9.65 -15.89
N THR A 458 -17.18 8.39 -16.04
CA THR A 458 -16.64 7.30 -15.22
C THR A 458 -15.17 7.05 -15.49
N LEU A 459 -14.74 6.87 -16.74
CA LEU A 459 -13.34 6.61 -17.06
C LEU A 459 -12.67 7.81 -17.75
N PRO A 460 -11.34 7.93 -17.64
CA PRO A 460 -10.59 8.89 -18.43
C PRO A 460 -10.90 8.75 -19.93
N PRO A 461 -11.04 9.86 -20.68
CA PRO A 461 -11.17 9.82 -22.13
C PRO A 461 -10.08 8.97 -22.76
N LYS A 462 -10.42 8.13 -23.74
CA LYS A 462 -9.41 7.45 -24.54
C LYS A 462 -8.50 8.51 -25.16
N SER A 463 -7.19 8.37 -24.99
CA SER A 463 -6.22 9.16 -25.75
C SER A 463 -6.60 9.03 -27.23
N ASN A 464 -6.84 10.14 -27.92
CA ASN A 464 -7.04 10.07 -29.36
C ASN A 464 -5.80 9.38 -29.96
N PRO A 465 -5.98 8.39 -30.85
CA PRO A 465 -4.86 7.82 -31.59
C PRO A 465 -4.12 8.85 -32.43
#